data_AF-A0A7Y0KM62-F1
#
_entry.id   AF-A0A7Y0KM62-F1
#
_cell.length_a   1.000
_cell.length_b   1.000
_cell.length_c   1.000
_cell.angle_alpha   90.00
_cell.angle_beta   90.00
_cell.angle_gamma   90.00
#
_symmetry.space_group_name_H-M   'P 1'
#
loop_
_entity.id
_entity.type
_entity.pdbx_description
1 polymer ?
#
loop_
_entity_poly.entity_id
_entity_poly.type
_entity_poly.pdbx_seq_one_letter_code
_entity_poly.pdbx_strand_id
1 'polypeptide(L)' 'MVEHIDDERADRTDTDPGQAPGGRAAVDRGCTCSVLANAAYRAGAPGERSFVDPVCPLHARRRDP' A
#
# COMPACT_ATOMS: atom_id res chain seq x y z
N MET A 1 8.41 39.33 -6.95
CA MET A 1 7.86 38.63 -5.77
C MET A 1 6.79 37.71 -6.30
N VAL A 2 7.16 36.49 -6.68
CA VAL A 2 6.23 35.43 -7.08
C VAL A 2 6.63 34.23 -6.25
N GLU A 3 5.77 33.88 -5.31
CA GLU A 3 5.89 32.72 -4.43
C GLU A 3 5.59 31.49 -5.28
N HIS A 4 6.57 30.60 -5.46
CA HIS A 4 6.33 29.27 -5.99
C HIS A 4 6.59 28.27 -4.87
N ILE A 5 5.55 28.17 -4.04
CA ILE A 5 5.10 27.03 -3.24
C ILE A 5 6.08 25.85 -3.24
N ASP A 6 6.66 25.61 -2.08
CA ASP A 6 7.48 24.45 -1.72
C ASP A 6 6.79 23.12 -2.11
N ASP A 7 7.31 22.43 -3.13
CA ASP A 7 6.92 21.08 -3.54
C ASP A 7 7.55 20.05 -2.58
N GLU A 8 7.18 20.11 -1.30
CA GLU A 8 7.80 19.36 -0.20
C GLU A 8 7.20 17.96 0.06
N ARG A 9 6.40 17.35 -0.83
CA ARG A 9 5.73 16.07 -0.46
C ARG A 9 5.54 15.02 -1.56
N ALA A 10 6.49 14.87 -2.45
CA ALA A 10 6.63 13.63 -3.21
C ALA A 10 7.34 12.52 -2.40
N ASP A 11 7.03 12.37 -1.10
CA ASP A 11 7.27 11.13 -0.35
C ASP A 11 6.21 10.09 -0.75
N ARG A 12 6.06 9.88 -2.06
CA ARG A 12 5.29 8.77 -2.59
C ARG A 12 6.19 7.57 -2.39
N THR A 13 6.01 6.89 -1.26
CA THR A 13 6.48 5.51 -1.13
C THR A 13 5.90 4.77 -2.34
N ASP A 14 6.74 4.55 -3.36
CA ASP A 14 6.47 3.87 -4.63
C ASP A 14 6.22 2.39 -4.32
N THR A 15 5.17 2.12 -3.54
CA THR A 15 4.67 0.77 -3.36
C THR A 15 3.81 0.55 -4.58
N ASP A 16 4.40 -0.08 -5.60
CA ASP A 16 3.67 -0.56 -6.77
C ASP A 16 2.30 -1.11 -6.31
N PRO A 17 1.17 -0.56 -6.76
CA PRO A 17 -0.14 -0.94 -6.26
C PRO A 17 -0.47 -2.42 -6.53
N GLY A 18 0.26 -3.05 -7.46
CA GLY A 18 0.24 -4.49 -7.67
C GLY A 18 0.90 -5.30 -6.54
N GLN A 19 1.95 -4.80 -5.90
CA GLN A 19 2.66 -5.44 -4.77
C GLN A 19 2.03 -5.14 -3.40
N ALA A 20 1.16 -4.13 -3.31
CA ALA A 20 0.41 -3.81 -2.10
C ALA A 20 -0.46 -5.00 -1.62
N PRO A 21 -0.85 -5.07 -0.33
CA PRO A 21 -1.77 -6.09 0.17
C PRO A 21 -3.07 -6.20 -0.67
N GLY A 22 -3.38 -7.43 -1.10
CA GLY A 22 -4.51 -7.69 -1.99
C GLY A 22 -4.35 -7.13 -3.42
N GLY A 23 -3.16 -6.63 -3.78
CA GLY A 23 -2.81 -6.24 -5.15
C GLY A 23 -2.61 -7.45 -6.05
N ARG A 24 -2.78 -7.27 -7.37
CA ARG A 24 -2.77 -8.41 -8.31
C ARG A 24 -1.45 -9.18 -8.28
N ALA A 25 -0.32 -8.48 -8.37
CA ALA A 25 0.99 -9.11 -8.33
C ALA A 25 1.30 -9.75 -6.96
N ALA A 26 0.78 -9.21 -5.87
CA ALA A 26 0.88 -9.82 -4.55
C ALA A 26 0.05 -11.11 -4.45
N VAL A 27 -1.18 -11.10 -4.95
CA VAL A 27 -2.06 -12.28 -4.99
C VAL A 27 -1.44 -13.39 -5.84
N ASP A 28 -0.88 -13.04 -7.01
CA ASP A 28 -0.19 -13.99 -7.88
C ASP A 28 1.06 -14.63 -7.19
N ARG A 29 1.61 -13.96 -6.16
CA ARG A 29 2.69 -14.46 -5.31
C ARG A 29 2.22 -15.18 -4.03
N GLY A 30 0.91 -15.38 -3.86
CA GLY A 30 0.33 -16.07 -2.71
C GLY A 30 -0.09 -15.18 -1.53
N CYS A 31 -0.31 -13.88 -1.76
CA CYS A 31 -0.92 -12.99 -0.76
C CYS A 31 -2.35 -13.45 -0.41
N THR A 32 -2.67 -13.49 0.88
CA THR A 32 -4.02 -13.79 1.37
C THR A 32 -4.75 -12.55 1.91
N CYS A 33 -4.14 -11.36 1.84
CA CYS A 33 -4.79 -10.13 2.30
C CYS A 33 -6.04 -9.82 1.46
N SER A 34 -7.12 -9.41 2.12
CA SER A 34 -8.39 -9.14 1.44
C SER A 34 -8.25 -8.06 0.36
N VAL A 35 -8.61 -8.43 -0.87
CA VAL A 35 -8.58 -7.54 -2.04
C VAL A 35 -9.56 -6.37 -1.85
N LEU A 36 -10.74 -6.64 -1.29
CA LEU A 36 -11.76 -5.61 -1.06
C LEU A 36 -11.37 -4.69 0.10
N ALA A 37 -10.86 -5.24 1.20
CA ALA A 37 -10.46 -4.43 2.35
C ALA A 37 -9.29 -3.47 2.03
N ASN A 38 -8.47 -3.80 1.03
CA ASN A 38 -7.36 -2.97 0.59
C ASN A 38 -7.67 -2.11 -0.65
N ALA A 39 -8.90 -2.08 -1.15
CA ALA A 39 -9.21 -1.37 -2.39
C ALA A 39 -8.92 0.14 -2.28
N ALA A 40 -9.34 0.77 -1.18
CA ALA A 40 -9.09 2.19 -0.92
C ALA A 40 -7.59 2.47 -0.69
N TYR A 41 -6.89 1.60 0.06
CA TYR A 41 -5.44 1.71 0.26
C TYR A 41 -4.67 1.65 -1.07
N ARG A 42 -5.01 0.69 -1.94
CA ARG A 42 -4.38 0.56 -3.28
C ARG A 42 -4.70 1.71 -4.21
N ALA A 43 -5.85 2.37 -4.03
CA ALA A 43 -6.21 3.57 -4.77
C ALA A 43 -5.47 4.83 -4.26
N GLY A 44 -4.65 4.70 -3.21
CA GLY A 44 -3.97 5.84 -2.58
C GLY A 44 -4.92 6.75 -1.82
N ALA A 45 -6.05 6.22 -1.32
CA ALA A 45 -7.00 7.01 -0.55
C ALA A 45 -6.30 7.62 0.69
N PRO A 46 -6.37 8.94 0.88
CA PRO A 46 -5.64 9.62 1.94
C PRO A 46 -6.11 9.15 3.33
N GLY A 47 -5.17 8.78 4.20
CA GLY A 47 -5.44 8.32 5.55
C GLY A 47 -5.87 6.85 5.67
N GLU A 48 -6.01 6.13 4.55
CA GLU A 48 -6.35 4.71 4.57
C GLU A 48 -5.14 3.85 4.94
N ARG A 49 -5.35 2.80 5.73
CA ARG A 49 -4.29 1.87 6.15
C ARG A 49 -4.43 0.55 5.41
N SER A 50 -3.31 -0.12 5.19
CA SER A 50 -3.35 -1.47 4.63
C SER A 50 -3.94 -2.46 5.64
N PHE A 51 -4.84 -3.31 5.15
CA PHE A 51 -5.34 -4.46 5.87
C PHE A 51 -4.45 -5.67 5.54
N VAL A 52 -3.59 -6.04 6.48
CA VAL A 52 -2.73 -7.22 6.36
C VAL A 52 -3.36 -8.37 7.13
N ASP A 53 -3.62 -9.48 6.42
CA ASP A 53 -4.05 -10.71 7.06
C ASP A 53 -2.89 -11.28 7.92
N PRO A 54 -3.10 -11.62 9.21
CA PRO A 54 -2.05 -12.12 10.09
C PRO A 54 -1.38 -13.42 9.62
N VAL A 55 -2.07 -14.23 8.82
CA VAL A 55 -1.51 -15.46 8.24
C VAL A 55 -0.95 -15.25 6.83
N CYS A 56 -0.98 -14.01 6.29
CA CYS A 56 -0.44 -13.72 4.96
C CYS A 56 1.06 -14.00 4.92
N PRO A 57 1.52 -14.99 4.12
CA PRO A 57 2.93 -15.36 4.08
C PRO A 57 3.81 -14.27 3.47
N LEU A 58 3.22 -13.34 2.71
CA LEU A 58 3.93 -12.28 1.98
C LEU A 58 4.10 -10.99 2.79
N HIS A 59 3.05 -10.55 3.48
CA HIS A 59 3.00 -9.24 4.14
C HIS A 59 3.00 -9.31 5.67
N ALA A 60 2.50 -10.40 6.29
CA ALA A 60 2.47 -10.50 7.75
C ALA A 60 3.88 -10.54 8.37
N ARG A 61 4.87 -11.07 7.62
CA ARG A 61 6.28 -11.17 8.04
C ARG A 61 7.09 -9.88 7.82
N ARG A 62 6.55 -8.90 7.10
CA ARG A 62 7.22 -7.62 6.82
C ARG A 62 6.89 -6.53 7.84
N ARG A 63 6.08 -6.86 8.84
CA ARG A 63 5.68 -5.96 9.93
C ARG A 63 6.61 -6.16 11.13
N ASP A 64 7.91 -5.96 10.93
CA ASP A 64 8.89 -5.78 12.03
C ASP A 64 9.04 -4.25 12.25
N PRO A 65 9.26 -3.81 13.51
CA PRO A 65 8.60 -2.67 14.18
C PRO A 65 8.81 -1.28 13.57
#